data_AF-A0A3A5JJX0-F1
#
_entry.id   AF-A0A3A5JJX0-F1
#
_cell.length_a   1.000
_cell.length_b   1.000
_cell.length_c   1.000
_cell.angle_alpha   90.00
_cell.angle_beta   90.00
_cell.angle_gamma   90.00
#
_symmetry.space_group_name_H-M   'P 1'
#
loop_
_entity.id
_entity.type
_entity.pdbx_description
1 polymer ?
#
loop_
_entity_poly.entity_id
_entity_poly.type
_entity_poly.pdbx_seq_one_letter_code
_entity_poly.pdbx_strand_id
1 'polypeptide(L)'
;MVALGLLTVAVPASGVSLFGGDQVANAASPQADVSNGANAQVESTATDTANETTATATDTATETATAAGTATGTASGNGDRTLLDVYQDARTSYEGLHDLSATVESETVVSNDAGSQSYNASANVSYKAPDMFRLDVLEPEAQAGTIVASNGTAVMYYDPATDTTTAIPATELTGDVSPASTMGGAAGGVSQADAMGMNASAMGMGDPSAMLADSDVTYEGTEMVDGYTTDVVAIESENESLGYTASATVYLDRASSVPVKGVSNVTLTTEGETTTINTSFLVSDLAVNAGIPNATFDLADGDVTPVEERPMPQNATYYQVDFVTGEPIEELRSDEGYYTPDRLVRFAHGNTDSGVTRVSDGEFVTDETVADRIESEDIAVEDDTATITFTVSEGEPIDLTLASYEKPGPGWSPQTEADQVFVDSDTETFESGTHTLTVDLPDKSTEDSTVTTTATATETETTATATETMETETPTSSATDTAAATETATTTDTATATASAAAASDASGDDLNCDDFPSQEAAQQNLENNPSDPNQLDGDDDGDACESGVDS
;
A
#
# COMPACT_ATOMS: atom_id res chain seq x y z
N MET A 1 10.87 -30.81 -1.87
CA MET A 1 11.81 -30.23 -2.83
C MET A 1 11.14 -28.96 -3.33
N VAL A 2 11.54 -27.84 -2.72
CA VAL A 2 11.41 -26.42 -3.10
C VAL A 2 10.08 -25.93 -3.72
N ALA A 3 9.36 -25.10 -2.97
CA ALA A 3 8.40 -24.13 -3.50
C ALA A 3 8.60 -22.80 -2.74
N LEU A 4 9.49 -21.94 -3.27
CA LEU A 4 9.43 -20.51 -3.00
C LEU A 4 8.15 -19.97 -3.64
N GLY A 5 7.34 -19.26 -2.87
CA GLY A 5 6.33 -18.35 -3.42
C GLY A 5 7.05 -17.21 -4.13
N LEU A 6 7.41 -17.43 -5.40
CA LEU A 6 8.05 -16.47 -6.28
C LEU A 6 7.12 -15.27 -6.48
N LEU A 7 7.60 -14.08 -6.11
CA LEU A 7 7.17 -12.82 -6.69
C LEU A 7 7.50 -12.88 -8.20
N THR A 8 6.53 -13.33 -9.01
CA THR A 8 6.77 -13.61 -10.43
C THR A 8 6.41 -12.37 -11.24
N VAL A 9 7.35 -11.43 -11.36
CA VAL A 9 7.17 -10.29 -12.28
C VAL A 9 7.48 -10.77 -13.70
N ALA A 10 6.42 -11.04 -14.48
CA ALA A 10 6.56 -11.35 -15.90
C ALA A 10 6.88 -10.07 -16.68
N VAL A 11 8.14 -9.88 -17.11
CA VAL A 11 8.51 -8.79 -18.02
C VAL A 11 7.90 -9.06 -19.41
N PRO A 12 7.13 -8.14 -20.00
CA PRO A 12 6.56 -8.36 -21.33
C PRO A 12 7.66 -8.36 -22.40
N ALA A 13 7.95 -9.54 -22.97
CA ALA A 13 8.69 -9.67 -24.22
C ALA A 13 7.81 -9.32 -25.43
N SER A 14 7.26 -8.10 -25.45
CA SER A 14 6.45 -7.58 -26.56
C SER A 14 7.26 -6.48 -27.25
N GLY A 15 8.04 -6.88 -28.25
CA GLY A 15 8.85 -5.96 -29.06
C GLY A 15 8.00 -4.90 -29.75
N VAL A 16 8.05 -3.68 -29.24
CA VAL A 16 7.67 -2.48 -29.98
C VAL A 16 8.79 -2.22 -30.99
N SER A 17 8.54 -2.55 -32.25
CA SER A 17 9.42 -2.20 -33.36
C SER A 17 9.41 -0.69 -33.57
N LEU A 18 10.38 0.00 -32.96
CA LEU A 18 10.67 1.42 -33.18
C LEU A 18 11.57 1.60 -34.41
N PHE A 19 11.12 1.25 -35.62
CA PHE A 19 11.68 1.81 -36.86
C PHE A 19 10.65 1.82 -38.00
N GLY A 20 10.03 2.98 -38.23
CA GLY A 20 9.37 3.29 -39.49
C GLY A 20 10.40 3.60 -40.57
N GLY A 21 10.41 2.80 -41.64
CA GLY A 21 11.27 2.98 -42.81
C GLY A 21 10.59 2.48 -44.08
N ASP A 22 10.11 3.43 -44.86
CA ASP A 22 9.48 3.35 -46.18
C ASP A 22 10.27 2.52 -47.24
N GLN A 23 9.67 1.47 -47.84
CA GLN A 23 9.92 1.02 -49.23
C GLN A 23 8.92 -0.06 -49.74
N VAL A 24 8.01 0.36 -50.62
CA VAL A 24 7.61 -0.18 -51.94
C VAL A 24 7.69 -1.71 -52.26
N ALA A 25 6.49 -2.29 -52.46
CA ALA A 25 6.02 -3.29 -53.46
C ALA A 25 6.85 -4.53 -53.89
N ASN A 26 6.19 -5.71 -53.75
CA ASN A 26 5.75 -6.65 -54.82
C ASN A 26 6.20 -8.14 -54.70
N ALA A 27 5.23 -9.02 -55.04
CA ALA A 27 5.32 -10.40 -55.56
C ALA A 27 5.20 -11.64 -54.61
N ALA A 28 3.97 -12.20 -54.63
CA ALA A 28 3.53 -13.60 -54.73
C ALA A 28 4.44 -14.81 -54.33
N SER A 29 3.94 -15.62 -53.37
CA SER A 29 3.78 -17.10 -53.28
C SER A 29 4.87 -18.10 -53.79
N PRO A 30 4.85 -19.42 -53.41
CA PRO A 30 3.87 -20.18 -52.60
C PRO A 30 4.44 -21.14 -51.52
N GLN A 31 3.48 -21.72 -50.78
CA GLN A 31 3.47 -22.97 -49.99
C GLN A 31 4.61 -23.97 -50.21
N ALA A 32 5.10 -24.54 -49.11
CA ALA A 32 5.57 -25.92 -49.04
C ALA A 32 5.02 -26.61 -47.78
N ASP A 33 4.22 -27.62 -48.06
CA ASP A 33 3.67 -28.67 -47.19
C ASP A 33 4.76 -29.72 -46.95
N VAL A 34 5.06 -30.09 -45.69
CA VAL A 34 5.76 -31.34 -45.36
C VAL A 34 5.23 -31.94 -44.06
N SER A 35 4.37 -32.94 -44.24
CA SER A 35 4.03 -34.02 -43.31
C SER A 35 5.20 -34.97 -43.02
N ASN A 36 5.27 -35.47 -41.77
CA ASN A 36 5.82 -36.75 -41.25
C ASN A 36 6.55 -36.46 -39.91
N GLY A 37 6.24 -37.05 -38.75
CA GLY A 37 5.71 -38.38 -38.47
C GLY A 37 6.84 -39.24 -37.88
N ALA A 38 6.93 -39.34 -36.54
CA ALA A 38 7.56 -40.47 -35.85
C ALA A 38 7.26 -40.42 -34.34
N ASN A 39 6.51 -41.44 -33.94
CA ASN A 39 6.12 -41.83 -32.59
C ASN A 39 7.27 -42.62 -31.94
N ALA A 40 7.64 -42.32 -30.69
CA ALA A 40 8.49 -43.19 -29.88
C ALA A 40 8.09 -43.08 -28.40
N GLN A 41 7.22 -44.00 -27.97
CA GLN A 41 7.02 -44.35 -26.57
C GLN A 41 8.30 -44.98 -26.01
N VAL A 42 8.69 -44.57 -24.81
CA VAL A 42 9.61 -45.33 -23.95
C VAL A 42 8.83 -45.77 -22.73
N GLU A 43 8.50 -47.06 -22.70
CA GLU A 43 8.07 -47.78 -21.51
C GLU A 43 9.27 -47.96 -20.57
N SER A 44 9.09 -47.62 -19.29
CA SER A 44 9.99 -48.00 -18.21
C SER A 44 9.25 -48.93 -17.26
N THR A 45 9.59 -50.21 -17.33
CA THR A 45 9.20 -51.24 -16.38
C THR A 45 10.16 -51.25 -15.20
N ALA A 46 9.66 -51.08 -13.97
CA ALA A 46 10.35 -51.54 -12.77
C ALA A 46 9.34 -52.18 -11.81
N THR A 47 9.65 -53.42 -11.47
CA THR A 47 8.85 -54.40 -10.73
C THR A 47 8.97 -54.19 -9.22
N ASP A 48 7.86 -54.47 -8.54
CA ASP A 48 7.70 -54.69 -7.10
C ASP A 48 8.83 -55.48 -6.43
N THR A 49 9.20 -55.06 -5.22
CA THR A 49 9.51 -55.96 -4.11
C THR A 49 9.13 -55.27 -2.79
N ALA A 50 7.98 -55.65 -2.26
CA ALA A 50 7.59 -55.39 -0.88
C ALA A 50 8.35 -56.32 0.08
N ASN A 51 8.76 -55.81 1.24
CA ASN A 51 8.95 -56.65 2.42
C ASN A 51 8.62 -55.87 3.69
N GLU A 52 7.78 -56.48 4.52
CA GLU A 52 7.27 -56.00 5.80
C GLU A 52 8.38 -55.65 6.80
N THR A 53 8.20 -54.57 7.57
CA THR A 53 8.51 -54.60 9.00
C THR A 53 7.61 -53.64 9.77
N THR A 54 6.76 -54.20 10.63
CA THR A 54 5.95 -53.49 11.62
C THR A 54 6.85 -53.07 12.79
N ALA A 55 6.97 -51.77 13.05
CA ALA A 55 7.46 -51.25 14.32
C ALA A 55 6.80 -49.92 14.64
N THR A 56 6.17 -49.88 15.81
CA THR A 56 5.53 -48.75 16.46
C THR A 56 6.49 -47.58 16.62
N ALA A 57 6.12 -46.40 16.12
CA ALA A 57 6.76 -45.12 16.43
C ALA A 57 5.68 -44.11 16.80
N THR A 58 5.34 -44.09 18.09
CA THR A 58 4.86 -42.89 18.77
C THR A 58 6.12 -42.12 19.17
N ASP A 59 6.10 -40.79 19.06
CA ASP A 59 7.10 -39.86 19.60
C ASP A 59 8.24 -39.42 18.66
N THR A 60 7.90 -38.76 17.54
CA THR A 60 8.84 -37.94 16.75
C THR A 60 8.09 -36.81 16.04
N ALA A 61 7.59 -35.83 16.80
CA ALA A 61 7.04 -34.58 16.24
C ALA A 61 7.74 -33.31 16.77
N THR A 62 8.62 -33.43 17.77
CA THR A 62 9.26 -32.26 18.42
C THR A 62 10.67 -31.96 17.90
N GLU A 63 11.29 -32.84 17.10
CA GLU A 63 12.71 -32.68 16.68
C GLU A 63 12.94 -32.07 15.29
N THR A 64 11.89 -31.75 14.52
CA THR A 64 12.06 -31.22 13.14
C THR A 64 12.13 -29.68 13.07
N ALA A 65 11.82 -28.96 14.16
CA ALA A 65 11.93 -27.48 14.19
C ALA A 65 13.38 -26.96 14.29
N THR A 66 14.36 -27.80 14.60
CA THR A 66 15.77 -27.37 14.80
C THR A 66 16.57 -27.27 13.48
N ALA A 67 15.96 -27.58 12.33
CA ALA A 67 16.65 -27.59 11.04
C ALA A 67 16.13 -26.54 10.03
N ALA A 68 15.26 -25.62 10.45
CA ALA A 68 15.02 -24.38 9.71
C ALA A 68 16.28 -23.50 9.82
N GLY A 69 16.55 -22.67 8.80
CA GLY A 69 17.75 -21.85 8.66
C GLY A 69 18.22 -21.24 9.98
N THR A 70 19.54 -21.17 10.18
CA THR A 70 20.10 -20.54 11.37
C THR A 70 19.75 -19.06 11.31
N ALA A 71 18.63 -18.67 11.94
CA ALA A 71 18.24 -17.27 12.09
C ALA A 71 19.30 -16.59 12.96
N THR A 72 20.36 -16.09 12.33
CA THR A 72 21.43 -15.33 12.98
C THR A 72 20.99 -13.88 13.13
N GLY A 73 19.85 -13.66 13.77
CA GLY A 73 19.42 -12.32 14.16
C GLY A 73 20.27 -11.84 15.34
N THR A 74 21.10 -10.83 15.13
CA THR A 74 21.77 -10.15 16.23
C THR A 74 20.75 -9.20 16.86
N ALA A 75 20.35 -9.44 18.11
CA ALA A 75 19.36 -8.60 18.79
C ALA A 75 19.82 -7.13 18.83
N SER A 76 19.19 -6.28 18.03
CA SER A 76 19.49 -4.86 17.95
C SER A 76 18.65 -4.07 18.96
N GLY A 77 19.19 -3.95 20.17
CA GLY A 77 19.21 -2.73 20.98
C GLY A 77 17.95 -2.00 21.49
N ASN A 78 16.75 -2.11 20.90
CA ASN A 78 15.65 -1.16 21.21
C ASN A 78 14.33 -1.74 21.75
N GLY A 79 14.26 -3.03 22.07
CA GLY A 79 13.11 -3.60 22.77
C GLY A 79 13.29 -5.09 23.07
N ASP A 80 12.55 -5.61 24.04
CA ASP A 80 12.64 -7.01 24.52
C ASP A 80 12.18 -8.07 23.50
N ARG A 81 11.73 -7.67 22.30
CA ARG A 81 11.28 -8.60 21.26
C ARG A 81 12.43 -9.11 20.39
N THR A 82 12.36 -10.39 20.07
CA THR A 82 13.21 -11.07 19.08
C THR A 82 12.43 -11.36 17.81
N LEU A 83 13.14 -11.63 16.71
CA LEU A 83 12.52 -12.11 15.46
C LEU A 83 11.67 -13.37 15.68
N LEU A 84 12.09 -14.25 16.59
CA LEU A 84 11.34 -15.46 16.93
C LEU A 84 9.98 -15.14 17.55
N ASP A 85 9.92 -14.10 18.40
CA ASP A 85 8.66 -13.66 18.99
C ASP A 85 7.73 -13.10 17.91
N VAL A 86 8.25 -12.24 17.02
CA VAL A 86 7.45 -11.67 15.91
C VAL A 86 6.89 -12.77 15.00
N TYR A 87 7.72 -13.78 14.70
CA TYR A 87 7.30 -14.94 13.92
C TYR A 87 6.21 -15.76 14.61
N GLN A 88 6.33 -16.01 15.93
CA GLN A 88 5.33 -16.78 16.67
C GLN A 88 4.00 -16.04 16.76
N ASP A 89 4.02 -14.73 16.97
CA ASP A 89 2.82 -13.90 16.96
C ASP A 89 2.15 -13.92 15.58
N ALA A 90 2.92 -13.74 14.51
CA ALA A 90 2.40 -13.78 13.14
C ALA A 90 1.74 -15.12 12.84
N ARG A 91 2.41 -16.22 13.17
CA ARG A 91 1.86 -17.56 12.98
C ARG A 91 0.55 -17.75 13.76
N THR A 92 0.54 -17.40 15.05
CA THR A 92 -0.65 -17.55 15.91
C THR A 92 -1.80 -16.69 15.39
N SER A 93 -1.50 -15.47 14.95
CA SER A 93 -2.50 -14.55 14.40
C SER A 93 -3.10 -15.09 13.11
N TYR A 94 -2.29 -15.67 12.22
CA TYR A 94 -2.79 -16.27 10.97
C TYR A 94 -3.59 -17.54 11.19
N GLU A 95 -3.23 -18.38 12.18
CA GLU A 95 -4.04 -19.53 12.58
C GLU A 95 -5.41 -19.09 13.13
N GLY A 96 -5.48 -17.94 13.79
CA GLY A 96 -6.72 -17.31 14.29
C GLY A 96 -7.43 -16.38 13.30
N LEU A 97 -6.91 -16.23 12.07
CA LEU A 97 -7.49 -15.32 11.07
C LEU A 97 -8.69 -15.99 10.38
N HIS A 98 -9.89 -15.54 10.71
CA HIS A 98 -11.13 -15.99 10.09
C HIS A 98 -11.51 -15.15 8.87
N ASP A 99 -11.38 -13.83 8.98
CA ASP A 99 -11.61 -12.90 7.87
C ASP A 99 -10.81 -11.61 8.03
N LEU A 100 -10.60 -10.91 6.92
CA LEU A 100 -9.87 -9.65 6.83
C LEU A 100 -10.42 -8.80 5.70
N SER A 101 -10.54 -7.49 5.91
CA SER A 101 -10.76 -6.53 4.83
C SER A 101 -9.85 -5.32 5.00
N ALA A 102 -9.37 -4.77 3.89
CA ALA A 102 -8.57 -3.55 3.90
C ALA A 102 -8.63 -2.83 2.54
N THR A 103 -8.23 -1.57 2.53
CA THR A 103 -7.85 -0.85 1.31
C THR A 103 -6.34 -0.96 1.18
N VAL A 104 -5.83 -1.24 -0.02
CA VAL A 104 -4.40 -1.33 -0.27
C VAL A 104 -4.03 -0.46 -1.44
N GLU A 105 -3.04 0.40 -1.22
CA GLU A 105 -2.40 1.22 -2.22
C GLU A 105 -1.01 0.67 -2.50
N SER A 106 -0.61 0.64 -3.76
CA SER A 106 0.67 0.11 -4.17
C SER A 106 1.29 0.97 -5.28
N GLU A 107 2.61 1.08 -5.23
CA GLU A 107 3.42 1.70 -6.27
C GLU A 107 4.51 0.72 -6.69
N THR A 108 4.62 0.48 -7.99
CA THR A 108 5.68 -0.34 -8.59
C THR A 108 6.50 0.51 -9.55
N VAL A 109 7.80 0.61 -9.31
CA VAL A 109 8.75 1.28 -10.19
C VAL A 109 9.66 0.25 -10.84
N VAL A 110 9.58 0.14 -12.16
CA VAL A 110 10.45 -0.73 -12.97
C VAL A 110 11.50 0.13 -13.66
N SER A 111 12.77 -0.14 -13.39
CA SER A 111 13.91 0.61 -13.91
C SER A 111 14.89 -0.32 -14.65
N ASN A 112 15.37 0.12 -15.81
CA ASN A 112 16.44 -0.53 -16.57
C ASN A 112 17.33 0.51 -17.28
N ASP A 113 18.28 0.05 -18.10
CA ASP A 113 19.18 0.94 -18.86
C ASP A 113 18.45 1.89 -19.84
N ALA A 114 17.20 1.60 -20.19
CA ALA A 114 16.38 2.41 -21.09
C ALA A 114 15.52 3.47 -20.37
N GLY A 115 15.41 3.40 -19.04
CA GLY A 115 14.66 4.35 -18.23
C GLY A 115 13.89 3.70 -17.08
N SER A 116 13.00 4.48 -16.46
CA SER A 116 12.15 4.04 -15.36
C SER A 116 10.67 4.25 -15.70
N GLN A 117 9.80 3.37 -15.20
CA GLN A 117 8.35 3.45 -15.33
C GLN A 117 7.72 3.17 -13.98
N SER A 118 6.82 4.05 -13.52
CA SER A 118 6.03 3.86 -12.30
C SER A 118 4.60 3.44 -12.63
N TYR A 119 4.04 2.56 -11.79
CA TYR A 119 2.70 2.02 -11.85
C TYR A 119 2.07 2.15 -10.46
N ASN A 120 1.00 2.94 -10.36
CA ASN A 120 0.21 3.04 -9.14
C ASN A 120 -1.05 2.19 -9.27
N ALA A 121 -1.43 1.52 -8.19
CA ALA A 121 -2.65 0.74 -8.12
C ALA A 121 -3.25 0.79 -6.72
N SER A 122 -4.57 0.83 -6.66
CA SER A 122 -5.34 0.82 -5.41
C SER A 122 -6.47 -0.20 -5.53
N ALA A 123 -6.73 -0.95 -4.46
CA ALA A 123 -7.80 -1.94 -4.44
C ALA A 123 -8.35 -2.18 -3.03
N ASN A 124 -9.63 -2.50 -2.95
CA ASN A 124 -10.19 -3.09 -1.73
C ASN A 124 -9.94 -4.60 -1.76
N VAL A 125 -9.39 -5.11 -0.66
CA VAL A 125 -9.11 -6.52 -0.46
C VAL A 125 -10.04 -7.04 0.62
N SER A 126 -10.63 -8.20 0.39
CA SER A 126 -11.33 -8.98 1.40
C SER A 126 -10.87 -10.43 1.33
N TYR A 127 -10.68 -11.05 2.48
CA TYR A 127 -10.31 -12.44 2.63
C TYR A 127 -11.19 -13.07 3.71
N LYS A 128 -11.53 -14.35 3.51
CA LYS A 128 -12.19 -15.16 4.51
C LYS A 128 -11.78 -16.61 4.36
N ALA A 129 -11.33 -17.20 5.46
CA ALA A 129 -10.88 -18.57 5.50
C ALA A 129 -12.00 -19.55 5.09
N PRO A 130 -11.65 -20.69 4.47
CA PRO A 130 -10.29 -21.06 4.06
C PRO A 130 -9.85 -20.43 2.72
N ASP A 131 -10.76 -20.29 1.76
CA ASP A 131 -10.39 -20.10 0.34
C ASP A 131 -11.21 -18.99 -0.36
N MET A 132 -11.80 -18.08 0.41
CA MET A 132 -12.58 -16.97 -0.14
C MET A 132 -11.76 -15.68 -0.14
N PHE A 133 -11.71 -15.02 -1.28
CA PHE A 133 -11.05 -13.72 -1.41
C PHE A 133 -11.80 -12.86 -2.41
N ARG A 134 -11.69 -11.55 -2.28
CA ARG A 134 -12.23 -10.57 -3.21
C ARG A 134 -11.27 -9.40 -3.31
N LEU A 135 -11.06 -8.94 -4.53
CA LEU A 135 -10.24 -7.80 -4.91
C LEU A 135 -11.10 -6.91 -5.80
N ASP A 136 -11.43 -5.71 -5.32
CA ASP A 136 -12.11 -4.69 -6.10
C ASP A 136 -11.07 -3.62 -6.49
N VAL A 137 -10.71 -3.56 -7.78
CA VAL A 137 -9.71 -2.62 -8.29
C VAL A 137 -10.31 -1.21 -8.33
N LEU A 138 -9.63 -0.26 -7.68
CA LEU A 138 -9.99 1.15 -7.64
C LEU A 138 -9.14 1.97 -8.61
N GLU A 139 -7.84 1.63 -8.73
CA GLU A 139 -6.91 2.28 -9.64
C GLU A 139 -5.99 1.25 -10.31
N PRO A 140 -5.52 1.51 -11.55
CA PRO A 140 -5.73 2.73 -12.35
C PRO A 140 -7.13 2.82 -12.98
N GLU A 141 -7.53 4.03 -13.41
CA GLU A 141 -8.87 4.32 -13.96
C GLU A 141 -9.30 3.35 -15.06
N ALA A 142 -8.37 2.96 -15.96
CA ALA A 142 -8.64 2.02 -17.04
C ALA A 142 -9.10 0.63 -16.58
N GLN A 143 -8.89 0.30 -15.30
CA GLN A 143 -9.24 -0.99 -14.68
C GLN A 143 -10.15 -0.82 -13.46
N ALA A 144 -10.49 0.42 -13.09
CA ALA A 144 -11.37 0.71 -11.96
C ALA A 144 -12.71 -0.02 -12.15
N GLY A 145 -13.17 -0.70 -11.10
CA GLY A 145 -14.36 -1.55 -11.13
C GLY A 145 -14.11 -2.98 -11.59
N THR A 146 -12.88 -3.36 -11.95
CA THR A 146 -12.50 -4.78 -12.14
C THR A 146 -12.63 -5.50 -10.81
N ILE A 147 -13.29 -6.66 -10.81
CA ILE A 147 -13.44 -7.46 -9.59
C ILE A 147 -12.89 -8.86 -9.84
N VAL A 148 -12.05 -9.30 -8.90
CA VAL A 148 -11.61 -10.69 -8.81
C VAL A 148 -12.18 -11.25 -7.52
N ALA A 149 -12.90 -12.36 -7.58
CA ALA A 149 -13.40 -13.01 -6.37
C ALA A 149 -13.27 -14.53 -6.45
N SER A 150 -13.00 -15.17 -5.31
CA SER A 150 -13.14 -16.60 -5.10
C SER A 150 -14.16 -16.84 -4.00
N ASN A 151 -15.09 -17.76 -4.25
CA ASN A 151 -16.00 -18.28 -3.22
C ASN A 151 -15.58 -19.69 -2.73
N GLY A 152 -14.33 -20.07 -2.98
CA GLY A 152 -13.78 -21.39 -2.65
C GLY A 152 -14.13 -22.51 -3.65
N THR A 153 -15.09 -22.29 -4.56
CA THR A 153 -15.46 -23.29 -5.58
C THR A 153 -15.11 -22.85 -7.01
N ALA A 154 -15.03 -21.55 -7.25
CA ALA A 154 -14.61 -20.96 -8.50
C ALA A 154 -13.92 -19.62 -8.24
N VAL A 155 -13.05 -19.23 -9.16
CA VAL A 155 -12.50 -17.89 -9.27
C VAL A 155 -13.27 -17.18 -10.37
N MET A 156 -13.79 -16.00 -10.05
CA MET A 156 -14.62 -15.18 -10.90
C MET A 156 -13.86 -13.88 -11.18
N TYR A 157 -13.90 -13.47 -12.45
CA TYR A 157 -13.30 -12.24 -12.95
C TYR A 157 -14.38 -11.42 -13.64
N TYR A 158 -14.66 -10.23 -13.14
CA TYR A 158 -15.57 -9.27 -13.73
C TYR A 158 -14.78 -8.14 -14.41
N ASP A 159 -15.05 -7.94 -15.69
CA ASP A 159 -14.49 -6.86 -16.51
C ASP A 159 -15.54 -5.76 -16.73
N PRO A 160 -15.38 -4.56 -16.15
CA PRO A 160 -16.33 -3.47 -16.28
C PRO A 160 -16.38 -2.89 -17.70
N ALA A 161 -15.31 -3.02 -18.50
CA ALA A 161 -15.27 -2.49 -19.86
C ALA A 161 -16.17 -3.28 -20.81
N THR A 162 -16.34 -4.58 -20.53
CA THR A 162 -17.17 -5.47 -21.33
C THR A 162 -18.49 -5.85 -20.66
N ASP A 163 -18.67 -5.53 -19.38
CA ASP A 163 -19.79 -5.96 -18.54
C ASP A 163 -19.93 -7.50 -18.59
N THR A 164 -18.80 -8.19 -18.42
CA THR A 164 -18.76 -9.65 -18.45
C THR A 164 -18.10 -10.24 -17.23
N THR A 165 -18.70 -11.32 -16.71
CA THR A 165 -18.11 -12.16 -15.66
C THR A 165 -17.66 -13.48 -16.27
N THR A 166 -16.40 -13.82 -16.05
CA THR A 166 -15.82 -15.12 -16.41
C THR A 166 -15.60 -15.91 -15.12
N ALA A 167 -16.12 -17.14 -15.05
CA ALA A 167 -15.90 -18.04 -13.91
C ALA A 167 -15.01 -19.21 -14.32
N ILE A 168 -13.96 -19.45 -13.55
CA ILE A 168 -13.04 -20.59 -13.69
C ILE A 168 -13.24 -21.50 -12.48
N PRO A 169 -13.74 -22.74 -12.67
CA PRO A 169 -13.90 -23.68 -11.56
C PRO A 169 -12.57 -23.95 -10.86
N ALA A 170 -12.57 -24.03 -9.52
CA ALA A 170 -11.36 -24.34 -8.75
C ALA A 170 -10.73 -25.69 -9.13
N THR A 171 -11.54 -26.63 -9.63
CA THR A 171 -11.06 -27.91 -10.16
C THR A 171 -10.28 -27.80 -11.48
N GLU A 172 -10.41 -26.69 -12.20
CA GLU A 172 -9.63 -26.42 -13.41
C GLU A 172 -8.32 -25.70 -13.08
N LEU A 173 -8.22 -25.11 -11.88
CA LEU A 173 -7.00 -24.52 -11.33
C LEU A 173 -6.06 -25.57 -10.73
N THR A 174 -6.33 -26.87 -10.90
CA THR A 174 -5.50 -27.95 -10.36
C THR A 174 -4.16 -28.03 -11.12
N GLY A 175 -3.19 -27.29 -10.60
CA GLY A 175 -1.76 -27.27 -10.89
C GLY A 175 -1.10 -26.33 -9.88
N ASP A 176 0.22 -26.27 -9.78
CA ASP A 176 0.93 -25.28 -8.92
C ASP A 176 0.71 -23.81 -9.37
N VAL A 177 -0.31 -23.56 -10.19
CA VAL A 177 -0.75 -22.24 -10.63
C VAL A 177 -1.71 -21.69 -9.59
N SER A 178 -1.21 -20.76 -8.77
CA SER A 178 -2.06 -19.89 -7.96
C SER A 178 -3.15 -19.24 -8.85
N PRO A 179 -4.38 -19.06 -8.35
CA PRO A 179 -5.43 -18.28 -9.02
C PRO A 179 -4.93 -16.98 -9.67
N ALA A 180 -4.00 -16.28 -9.01
CA ALA A 180 -3.38 -15.05 -9.52
C ALA A 180 -2.64 -15.26 -10.85
N SER A 181 -1.87 -16.35 -10.96
CA SER A 181 -1.06 -16.66 -12.15
C SER A 181 -1.89 -17.02 -13.39
N THR A 182 -3.07 -17.60 -13.21
CA THR A 182 -3.95 -18.01 -14.33
C THR A 182 -4.60 -16.80 -15.01
N MET A 183 -4.77 -15.69 -14.29
CA MET A 183 -5.45 -14.50 -14.82
C MET A 183 -4.54 -13.53 -15.57
N GLY A 184 -3.23 -13.52 -15.29
CA GLY A 184 -2.26 -12.72 -16.06
C GLY A 184 -2.20 -13.09 -17.56
N GLY A 185 -2.54 -14.34 -17.90
CA GLY A 185 -2.53 -14.80 -19.29
C GLY A 185 -3.71 -14.34 -20.15
N ALA A 186 -4.85 -14.01 -19.54
CA ALA A 186 -6.07 -13.64 -20.28
C ALA A 186 -6.15 -12.12 -20.57
N ALA A 187 -5.52 -11.28 -19.73
CA ALA A 187 -5.56 -9.82 -19.85
C ALA A 187 -4.30 -9.19 -20.47
N GLY A 188 -3.27 -9.97 -20.83
CA GLY A 188 -2.12 -9.49 -21.61
C GLY A 188 -1.15 -8.55 -20.89
N GLY A 189 -1.27 -8.39 -19.57
CA GLY A 189 -0.33 -7.68 -18.71
C GLY A 189 0.19 -8.61 -17.61
N VAL A 190 1.31 -8.25 -17.00
CA VAL A 190 1.78 -8.82 -15.72
C VAL A 190 0.57 -8.95 -14.80
N SER A 191 0.38 -10.10 -14.13
CA SER A 191 -0.82 -10.27 -13.31
C SER A 191 -0.82 -9.15 -12.27
N GLN A 192 -1.82 -8.27 -12.29
CA GLN A 192 -1.81 -7.09 -11.45
C GLN A 192 -1.98 -7.46 -9.97
N ALA A 193 -2.47 -8.68 -9.69
CA ALA A 193 -2.39 -9.28 -8.36
C ALA A 193 -0.93 -9.55 -7.93
N ASP A 194 -0.04 -9.94 -8.85
CA ASP A 194 1.41 -10.00 -8.59
C ASP A 194 2.03 -8.60 -8.56
N ALA A 195 1.56 -7.65 -9.38
CA ALA A 195 2.03 -6.26 -9.38
C ALA A 195 1.61 -5.47 -8.13
N MET A 196 0.43 -5.76 -7.57
CA MET A 196 -0.05 -5.25 -6.28
C MET A 196 0.61 -5.95 -5.09
N GLY A 197 1.47 -6.95 -5.32
CA GLY A 197 2.08 -7.74 -4.24
C GLY A 197 1.07 -8.54 -3.41
N MET A 198 -0.13 -8.82 -3.96
CA MET A 198 -1.26 -9.44 -3.27
C MET A 198 -1.48 -10.91 -3.63
N ASN A 199 -0.44 -11.63 -4.01
CA ASN A 199 -0.56 -13.09 -3.95
C ASN A 199 -0.77 -13.47 -2.47
N ALA A 200 -1.67 -14.40 -2.15
CA ALA A 200 -1.85 -14.88 -0.77
C ALA A 200 -0.50 -15.30 -0.12
N SER A 201 0.45 -15.77 -0.94
CA SER A 201 1.84 -16.01 -0.51
C SER A 201 2.62 -14.73 -0.17
N ALA A 202 2.39 -13.63 -0.89
CA ALA A 202 3.00 -12.32 -0.66
C ALA A 202 2.35 -11.54 0.51
N MET A 203 1.07 -11.79 0.82
CA MET A 203 0.44 -11.36 2.09
C MET A 203 0.85 -12.23 3.29
N GLY A 204 1.84 -13.12 3.13
CA GLY A 204 2.35 -13.95 4.22
C GLY A 204 1.45 -15.11 4.66
N MET A 205 0.40 -15.44 3.90
CA MET A 205 -0.50 -16.56 4.23
C MET A 205 0.02 -17.94 3.78
N GLY A 206 1.15 -17.99 3.06
CA GLY A 206 1.86 -19.24 2.77
C GLY A 206 2.70 -19.71 3.95
N ASP A 207 3.12 -20.99 3.99
CA ASP A 207 4.00 -21.50 5.05
C ASP A 207 5.30 -20.67 5.10
N PRO A 208 5.49 -19.83 6.13
CA PRO A 208 6.63 -18.92 6.19
C PRO A 208 7.95 -19.68 6.34
N SER A 209 7.92 -20.96 6.71
CA SER A 209 9.09 -21.84 6.75
C SER A 209 9.77 -21.98 5.39
N ALA A 210 9.01 -21.91 4.29
CA ALA A 210 9.57 -21.98 2.95
C ALA A 210 10.32 -20.70 2.56
N MET A 211 9.83 -19.52 2.99
CA MET A 211 10.55 -18.24 2.80
C MET A 211 11.84 -18.21 3.62
N LEU A 212 11.79 -18.69 4.87
CA LEU A 212 12.93 -18.69 5.78
C LEU A 212 14.06 -19.67 5.38
N ALA A 213 13.78 -20.64 4.53
CA ALA A 213 14.78 -21.65 4.15
C ALA A 213 15.89 -21.07 3.27
N ASP A 214 15.57 -20.10 2.41
CA ASP A 214 16.45 -19.53 1.39
C ASP A 214 16.57 -17.99 1.49
N SER A 215 16.25 -17.42 2.65
CA SER A 215 16.33 -15.97 2.90
C SER A 215 16.97 -15.66 4.25
N ASP A 216 17.75 -14.59 4.29
CA ASP A 216 18.23 -13.98 5.53
C ASP A 216 17.14 -13.03 6.06
N VAL A 217 16.63 -13.32 7.26
CA VAL A 217 15.57 -12.53 7.88
C VAL A 217 16.08 -11.88 9.16
N THR A 218 15.87 -10.57 9.27
CA THR A 218 16.29 -9.75 10.39
C THR A 218 15.11 -8.97 10.95
N TYR A 219 15.08 -8.82 12.28
CA TYR A 219 14.15 -7.92 12.95
C TYR A 219 14.86 -6.58 13.18
N GLU A 220 14.30 -5.50 12.64
CA GLU A 220 14.93 -4.19 12.61
C GLU A 220 14.45 -3.26 13.73
N GLY A 221 13.31 -3.58 14.35
CA GLY A 221 12.75 -2.83 15.47
C GLY A 221 11.26 -2.58 15.30
N THR A 222 10.80 -1.44 15.80
CA THR A 222 9.39 -1.03 15.73
C THR A 222 9.24 0.35 15.10
N GLU A 223 8.21 0.55 14.29
CA GLU A 223 7.89 1.83 13.64
C GLU A 223 6.38 2.12 13.76
N MET A 224 6.00 3.40 13.80
CA MET A 224 4.60 3.81 13.68
C MET A 224 4.28 4.01 12.20
N VAL A 225 3.29 3.28 11.68
CA VAL A 225 2.85 3.38 10.27
C VAL A 225 1.35 3.62 10.29
N ASP A 226 0.88 4.76 9.78
CA ASP A 226 -0.55 5.13 9.72
C ASP A 226 -1.34 4.87 11.02
N GLY A 227 -0.74 5.19 12.16
CA GLY A 227 -1.34 4.97 13.49
C GLY A 227 -1.20 3.55 14.05
N TYR A 228 -0.70 2.59 13.28
CA TYR A 228 -0.35 1.24 13.74
C TYR A 228 1.05 1.21 14.37
N THR A 229 1.18 0.55 15.52
CA THR A 229 2.51 0.19 16.05
C THR A 229 2.94 -1.10 15.38
N THR A 230 4.02 -1.05 14.59
CA THR A 230 4.44 -2.17 13.76
C THR A 230 5.76 -2.79 14.22
N ASP A 231 5.91 -4.09 14.03
CA ASP A 231 7.19 -4.80 14.06
C ASP A 231 7.79 -4.78 12.64
N VAL A 232 9.05 -4.34 12.50
CA VAL A 232 9.74 -4.16 11.22
C VAL A 232 10.65 -5.36 10.96
N VAL A 233 10.38 -6.07 9.87
CA VAL A 233 11.11 -7.28 9.46
C VAL A 233 11.72 -7.08 8.08
N ALA A 234 13.05 -7.18 7.98
CA ALA A 234 13.76 -7.18 6.71
C ALA A 234 14.07 -8.62 6.27
N ILE A 235 13.98 -8.85 4.97
CA ILE A 235 14.12 -10.14 4.30
C ILE A 235 15.05 -9.90 3.12
N GLU A 236 16.15 -10.63 3.05
CA GLU A 236 17.08 -10.62 1.92
C GLU A 236 17.17 -12.03 1.34
N SER A 237 17.12 -12.14 0.02
CA SER A 237 17.28 -13.41 -0.69
C SER A 237 18.15 -13.19 -1.92
N GLU A 238 19.14 -14.06 -2.10
CA GLU A 238 20.00 -14.07 -3.27
C GLU A 238 19.95 -15.42 -3.96
N ASN A 239 19.80 -15.41 -5.28
CA ASN A 239 19.89 -16.61 -6.08
C ASN A 239 20.82 -16.37 -7.27
N GLU A 240 22.11 -16.62 -7.05
CA GLU A 240 23.13 -16.51 -8.09
C GLU A 240 22.81 -17.35 -9.33
N SER A 241 22.11 -18.49 -9.17
CA SER A 241 21.81 -19.40 -10.28
C SER A 241 20.73 -18.85 -11.22
N LEU A 242 19.84 -18.01 -10.71
CA LEU A 242 18.78 -17.33 -11.46
C LEU A 242 19.13 -15.87 -11.76
N GLY A 243 20.28 -15.38 -11.29
CA GLY A 243 20.75 -14.02 -11.55
C GLY A 243 19.88 -12.94 -10.92
N TYR A 244 19.26 -13.22 -9.77
CA TYR A 244 18.47 -12.24 -9.05
C TYR A 244 18.90 -12.06 -7.59
N THR A 245 18.71 -10.84 -7.12
CA THR A 245 18.75 -10.47 -5.70
C THR A 245 17.41 -9.82 -5.35
N ALA A 246 16.85 -10.19 -4.22
CA ALA A 246 15.60 -9.62 -3.72
C ALA A 246 15.79 -9.17 -2.28
N SER A 247 15.27 -8.01 -1.94
CA SER A 247 15.09 -7.58 -0.56
C SER A 247 13.67 -7.10 -0.33
N ALA A 248 13.18 -7.23 0.89
CA ALA A 248 11.91 -6.69 1.30
C ALA A 248 11.95 -6.27 2.78
N THR A 249 11.29 -5.17 3.11
CA THR A 249 10.99 -4.75 4.48
C THR A 249 9.49 -4.78 4.65
N VAL A 250 9.01 -5.52 5.63
CA VAL A 250 7.59 -5.69 5.95
C VAL A 250 7.31 -5.15 7.34
N TYR A 251 6.23 -4.39 7.44
CA TYR A 251 5.76 -3.76 8.68
C TYR A 251 4.51 -4.48 9.13
N LEU A 252 4.62 -5.26 10.20
CA LEU A 252 3.53 -6.08 10.73
C LEU A 252 2.84 -5.32 11.87
N ASP A 253 1.55 -5.04 11.78
CA ASP A 253 0.79 -4.46 12.91
C ASP A 253 0.93 -5.36 14.13
N ARG A 254 1.36 -4.81 15.26
CA ARG A 254 1.68 -5.62 16.44
C ARG A 254 0.46 -6.23 17.13
N ALA A 255 -0.75 -5.70 16.88
CA ALA A 255 -1.97 -6.24 17.45
C ALA A 255 -2.52 -7.44 16.66
N SER A 256 -2.46 -7.38 15.33
CA SER A 256 -3.02 -8.41 14.44
C SER A 256 -1.97 -9.26 13.70
N SER A 257 -0.71 -8.86 13.76
CA SER A 257 0.41 -9.36 12.94
C SER A 257 0.18 -9.31 11.43
N VAL A 258 -0.80 -8.55 10.96
CA VAL A 258 -1.09 -8.34 9.54
C VAL A 258 -0.10 -7.33 8.96
N PRO A 259 0.44 -7.54 7.75
CA PRO A 259 1.25 -6.54 7.07
C PRO A 259 0.44 -5.27 6.79
N VAL A 260 0.90 -4.12 7.27
CA VAL A 260 0.27 -2.81 7.01
C VAL A 260 1.08 -1.93 6.06
N LYS A 261 2.36 -2.25 5.85
CA LYS A 261 3.22 -1.62 4.85
C LYS A 261 4.26 -2.64 4.41
N GLY A 262 4.70 -2.53 3.17
CA GLY A 262 5.83 -3.29 2.67
C GLY A 262 6.56 -2.53 1.59
N VAL A 263 7.87 -2.73 1.53
CA VAL A 263 8.73 -2.23 0.46
C VAL A 263 9.59 -3.39 0.01
N SER A 264 9.73 -3.59 -1.29
CA SER A 264 10.57 -4.64 -1.87
C SER A 264 11.38 -4.10 -3.04
N ASN A 265 12.58 -4.63 -3.20
CA ASN A 265 13.45 -4.39 -4.34
C ASN A 265 13.84 -5.75 -4.91
N VAL A 266 13.56 -5.96 -6.19
CA VAL A 266 14.02 -7.13 -6.93
C VAL A 266 14.91 -6.65 -8.06
N THR A 267 16.14 -7.13 -8.09
CA THR A 267 17.08 -6.87 -9.18
C THR A 267 17.32 -8.15 -9.95
N LEU A 268 17.01 -8.12 -11.24
CA LEU A 268 17.15 -9.22 -12.20
C LEU A 268 18.27 -8.87 -13.19
N THR A 269 19.25 -9.76 -13.36
CA THR A 269 20.29 -9.60 -14.37
C THR A 269 20.16 -10.70 -15.42
N THR A 270 19.77 -10.33 -16.65
CA THR A 270 19.62 -11.26 -17.78
C THR A 270 20.46 -10.78 -18.96
N GLU A 271 21.34 -11.65 -19.47
CA GLU A 271 22.21 -11.33 -20.63
C GLU A 271 23.06 -10.06 -20.49
N GLY A 272 23.31 -9.61 -19.25
CA GLY A 272 24.09 -8.41 -18.95
C GLY A 272 23.26 -7.13 -18.86
N GLU A 273 21.94 -7.20 -19.03
CA GLU A 273 21.00 -6.13 -18.74
C GLU A 273 20.44 -6.30 -17.33
N THR A 274 20.42 -5.21 -16.57
CA THR A 274 19.88 -5.17 -15.20
C THR A 274 18.51 -4.50 -15.21
N THR A 275 17.52 -5.18 -14.67
CA THR A 275 16.19 -4.62 -14.40
C THR A 275 15.97 -4.63 -12.89
N THR A 276 15.63 -3.48 -12.33
CA THR A 276 15.26 -3.33 -10.92
C THR A 276 13.76 -3.04 -10.84
N ILE A 277 13.08 -3.75 -9.96
CA ILE A 277 11.65 -3.60 -9.68
C ILE A 277 11.54 -3.23 -8.21
N ASN A 278 11.14 -2.00 -7.93
CA ASN A 278 10.80 -1.56 -6.58
C ASN A 278 9.29 -1.63 -6.44
N THR A 279 8.78 -2.26 -5.38
CA THR A 279 7.35 -2.27 -5.09
C THR A 279 7.13 -1.86 -3.65
N SER A 280 6.30 -0.87 -3.42
CA SER A 280 5.80 -0.52 -2.09
C SER A 280 4.29 -0.68 -2.02
N PHE A 281 3.79 -1.06 -0.85
CA PHE A 281 2.36 -1.02 -0.57
C PHE A 281 2.09 -0.44 0.83
N LEU A 282 0.92 0.16 0.97
CA LEU A 282 0.36 0.67 2.21
C LEU A 282 -1.06 0.11 2.37
N VAL A 283 -1.40 -0.34 3.56
CA VAL A 283 -2.71 -0.86 3.91
C VAL A 283 -3.40 0.13 4.84
N SER A 284 -4.62 0.53 4.46
CA SER A 284 -5.50 1.37 5.25
C SER A 284 -6.85 0.67 5.46
N ASP A 285 -7.68 1.22 6.34
CA ASP A 285 -9.01 0.66 6.67
C ASP A 285 -8.99 -0.82 7.08
N LEU A 286 -7.90 -1.27 7.72
CA LEU A 286 -7.72 -2.67 8.10
C LEU A 286 -8.75 -3.08 9.17
N ALA A 287 -9.55 -4.09 8.84
CA ALA A 287 -10.46 -4.78 9.75
C ALA A 287 -10.16 -6.28 9.75
N VAL A 288 -9.94 -6.83 10.95
CA VAL A 288 -9.58 -8.23 11.19
C VAL A 288 -10.68 -8.91 11.97
N ASN A 289 -11.11 -10.10 11.52
CA ASN A 289 -12.17 -10.90 12.14
C ASN A 289 -13.48 -10.11 12.36
N ALA A 290 -13.82 -9.25 11.41
CA ALA A 290 -14.99 -8.37 11.43
C ALA A 290 -16.30 -9.09 11.04
N GLY A 291 -16.24 -10.36 10.62
CA GLY A 291 -17.41 -11.17 10.31
C GLY A 291 -17.93 -10.95 8.88
N ILE A 292 -17.03 -10.99 7.89
CA ILE A 292 -17.36 -10.75 6.48
C ILE A 292 -18.39 -11.80 5.99
N PRO A 293 -19.58 -11.40 5.48
CA PRO A 293 -20.56 -12.35 4.97
C PRO A 293 -20.05 -13.12 3.75
N ASN A 294 -20.42 -14.40 3.62
CA ASN A 294 -20.02 -15.20 2.45
C ASN A 294 -20.52 -14.60 1.12
N ALA A 295 -21.68 -13.94 1.14
CA ALA A 295 -22.25 -13.28 -0.03
C ALA A 295 -21.34 -12.19 -0.61
N THR A 296 -20.37 -11.65 0.16
CA THR A 296 -19.36 -10.72 -0.34
C THR A 296 -18.52 -11.33 -1.47
N PHE A 297 -18.32 -12.64 -1.45
CA PHE A 297 -17.45 -13.36 -2.37
C PHE A 297 -18.18 -13.99 -3.56
N ASP A 298 -19.51 -13.90 -3.60
CA ASP A 298 -20.32 -14.42 -4.69
C ASP A 298 -20.56 -13.33 -5.74
N LEU A 299 -19.97 -13.48 -6.93
CA LEU A 299 -20.33 -12.69 -8.11
C LEU A 299 -21.44 -13.42 -8.86
N ALA A 300 -22.64 -13.49 -8.28
CA ALA A 300 -23.77 -14.10 -8.97
C ALA A 300 -24.10 -13.33 -10.27
N ASP A 301 -24.44 -14.05 -11.34
CA ASP A 301 -24.82 -13.52 -12.67
C ASP A 301 -25.84 -12.37 -12.52
N GLY A 302 -25.35 -11.13 -12.55
CA GLY A 302 -26.15 -9.89 -12.54
C GLY A 302 -26.37 -9.21 -11.19
N ASP A 303 -25.80 -9.69 -10.07
CA ASP A 303 -25.86 -9.01 -8.76
C ASP A 303 -24.51 -8.46 -8.32
N VAL A 304 -23.59 -8.29 -9.28
CA VAL A 304 -22.53 -7.31 -9.13
C VAL A 304 -23.23 -5.96 -9.22
N THR A 305 -23.82 -5.49 -8.12
CA THR A 305 -23.93 -4.04 -7.97
C THR A 305 -22.50 -3.57 -8.12
N PRO A 306 -22.16 -2.80 -9.18
CA PRO A 306 -20.86 -2.17 -9.25
C PRO A 306 -20.64 -1.59 -7.86
N VAL A 307 -19.51 -1.91 -7.20
CA VAL A 307 -19.16 -1.29 -5.91
C VAL A 307 -19.60 0.14 -6.08
N GLU A 308 -20.64 0.55 -5.32
CA GLU A 308 -21.35 1.81 -5.56
C GLU A 308 -20.23 2.80 -5.69
N GLU A 309 -19.89 3.21 -6.93
CA GLU A 309 -18.64 3.92 -7.19
C GLU A 309 -18.73 5.00 -6.14
N ARG A 310 -17.82 5.06 -5.14
CA ARG A 310 -17.84 6.20 -4.21
C ARG A 310 -17.78 7.34 -5.18
N PRO A 311 -18.89 8.06 -5.44
CA PRO A 311 -19.11 8.60 -6.78
C PRO A 311 -17.95 9.53 -6.94
N MET A 312 -16.95 9.10 -7.74
CA MET A 312 -15.72 9.87 -7.85
C MET A 312 -16.27 11.16 -8.39
N PRO A 313 -16.22 12.25 -7.60
CA PRO A 313 -17.12 13.34 -7.84
C PRO A 313 -16.89 13.74 -9.29
N GLN A 314 -17.85 13.41 -10.18
CA GLN A 314 -17.58 13.48 -11.62
C GLN A 314 -17.43 14.94 -12.08
N ASN A 315 -17.58 15.85 -11.13
CA ASN A 315 -17.46 17.29 -11.24
C ASN A 315 -16.32 17.83 -10.36
N ALA A 316 -15.55 17.00 -9.67
CA ALA A 316 -14.39 17.47 -8.93
C ALA A 316 -13.25 17.73 -9.91
N THR A 317 -12.60 18.88 -9.71
CA THR A 317 -11.38 19.23 -10.42
C THR A 317 -10.22 18.68 -9.60
N TYR A 318 -9.38 17.86 -10.22
CA TYR A 318 -8.21 17.29 -9.57
C TYR A 318 -7.06 18.27 -9.68
N TYR A 319 -6.22 18.33 -8.64
CA TYR A 319 -5.09 19.22 -8.61
C TYR A 319 -3.82 18.56 -8.08
N GLN A 320 -2.69 19.16 -8.46
CA GLN A 320 -1.37 18.92 -7.89
C GLN A 320 -0.80 20.27 -7.45
N VAL A 321 -0.07 20.26 -6.33
CA VAL A 321 0.67 21.40 -5.83
C VAL A 321 2.09 20.96 -5.59
N ASP A 322 3.04 21.64 -6.22
CA ASP A 322 4.46 21.36 -6.09
C ASP A 322 5.19 22.53 -5.43
N PHE A 323 5.94 22.21 -4.38
CA PHE A 323 6.93 23.11 -3.80
C PHE A 323 8.29 22.75 -4.37
N VAL A 324 8.88 23.66 -5.16
CA VAL A 324 10.09 23.42 -5.95
C VAL A 324 11.14 24.50 -5.74
N THR A 325 12.38 24.18 -6.08
CA THR A 325 13.49 25.14 -6.11
C THR A 325 13.57 25.84 -7.47
N GLY A 326 13.82 27.15 -7.50
CA GLY A 326 13.85 27.99 -8.70
C GLY A 326 12.46 28.38 -9.22
N GLU A 327 12.36 28.73 -10.51
CA GLU A 327 11.14 29.12 -11.24
C GLU A 327 10.04 28.01 -11.30
N PRO A 328 8.76 28.35 -11.49
CA PRO A 328 7.71 27.36 -11.68
C PRO A 328 7.97 26.45 -12.89
N ILE A 329 7.44 25.23 -12.85
CA ILE A 329 7.53 24.26 -13.95
C ILE A 329 6.21 24.31 -14.73
N GLU A 330 6.03 25.34 -15.56
CA GLU A 330 4.77 25.54 -16.30
C GLU A 330 4.42 24.37 -17.25
N GLU A 331 5.43 23.66 -17.76
CA GLU A 331 5.28 22.46 -18.58
C GLU A 331 6.00 21.30 -17.89
N LEU A 332 5.25 20.44 -17.21
CA LEU A 332 5.83 19.30 -16.47
C LEU A 332 6.62 18.34 -17.39
N ARG A 333 6.22 18.26 -18.66
CA ARG A 333 6.92 17.47 -19.67
C ARG A 333 7.83 18.34 -20.52
N SER A 334 9.14 18.13 -20.39
CA SER A 334 10.12 18.81 -21.23
C SER A 334 10.39 18.05 -22.55
N ASP A 335 10.99 18.74 -23.53
CA ASP A 335 11.52 18.10 -24.74
C ASP A 335 12.58 17.03 -24.43
N GLU A 336 13.20 17.06 -23.24
CA GLU A 336 14.25 16.14 -22.80
C GLU A 336 13.71 14.93 -22.01
N GLY A 337 12.41 14.88 -21.71
CA GLY A 337 11.77 13.72 -21.06
C GLY A 337 10.74 14.07 -20.00
N TYR A 338 10.60 13.16 -19.05
CA TYR A 338 9.68 13.29 -17.91
C TYR A 338 10.15 14.38 -16.95
N TYR A 339 9.20 14.87 -16.15
CA TYR A 339 9.41 15.68 -14.97
C TYR A 339 10.68 15.26 -14.21
N THR A 340 11.67 16.14 -14.15
CA THR A 340 12.91 15.85 -13.42
C THR A 340 12.68 16.17 -11.93
N PRO A 341 12.81 15.18 -11.04
CA PRO A 341 12.53 15.36 -9.60
C PRO A 341 13.63 16.15 -8.89
N ASP A 342 14.69 16.59 -9.59
CA ASP A 342 15.86 17.23 -9.01
C ASP A 342 15.54 18.56 -8.30
N ARG A 343 14.46 19.22 -8.73
CA ARG A 343 14.00 20.50 -8.16
C ARG A 343 12.85 20.36 -7.17
N LEU A 344 12.20 19.21 -7.13
CA LEU A 344 11.02 19.00 -6.31
C LEU A 344 11.43 18.88 -4.85
N VAL A 345 10.88 19.77 -4.01
CA VAL A 345 11.03 19.69 -2.57
C VAL A 345 9.90 18.83 -2.01
N ARG A 346 8.64 19.21 -2.25
CA ARG A 346 7.47 18.55 -1.67
C ARG A 346 6.29 18.64 -2.63
N PHE A 347 5.38 17.69 -2.60
CA PHE A 347 4.15 17.75 -3.38
C PHE A 347 2.90 17.39 -2.57
N ALA A 348 1.76 17.84 -3.05
CA ALA A 348 0.45 17.41 -2.61
C ALA A 348 -0.45 17.16 -3.83
N HIS A 349 -1.28 16.13 -3.75
CA HIS A 349 -2.36 15.88 -4.68
C HIS A 349 -3.69 15.98 -3.96
N GLY A 350 -4.71 16.42 -4.67
CA GLY A 350 -6.04 16.50 -4.12
C GLY A 350 -7.09 16.68 -5.20
N ASN A 351 -8.29 16.99 -4.73
CA ASN A 351 -9.37 17.45 -5.58
C ASN A 351 -10.19 18.49 -4.82
N THR A 352 -10.87 19.33 -5.57
CA THR A 352 -11.62 20.45 -5.02
C THR A 352 -12.69 20.03 -4.01
N ASP A 353 -13.21 18.80 -4.06
CA ASP A 353 -14.27 18.33 -3.16
C ASP A 353 -13.77 17.77 -1.84
N SER A 354 -12.65 17.03 -1.85
CA SER A 354 -12.10 16.37 -0.67
C SER A 354 -10.86 17.05 -0.10
N GLY A 355 -10.34 18.08 -0.76
CA GLY A 355 -9.06 18.69 -0.40
C GLY A 355 -7.88 17.78 -0.74
N VAL A 356 -6.83 17.83 0.08
CA VAL A 356 -5.61 17.03 -0.10
C VAL A 356 -5.90 15.56 0.16
N THR A 357 -5.63 14.71 -0.83
CA THR A 357 -5.78 13.26 -0.74
C THR A 357 -4.44 12.55 -0.56
N ARG A 358 -3.33 13.18 -0.95
CA ARG A 358 -1.99 12.63 -0.79
C ARG A 358 -0.99 13.77 -0.58
N VAL A 359 -0.11 13.61 0.38
CA VAL A 359 1.09 14.44 0.56
C VAL A 359 2.33 13.58 0.41
N SER A 360 3.45 14.19 0.11
CA SER A 360 4.71 13.49 0.03
C SER A 360 5.34 13.30 1.42
N ASP A 361 5.89 12.12 1.70
CA ASP A 361 6.41 11.72 3.04
C ASP A 361 7.78 12.37 3.42
N GLY A 362 8.07 13.55 2.87
CA GLY A 362 9.32 14.25 3.09
C GLY A 362 9.77 15.06 1.89
N GLU A 363 11.06 15.41 1.90
CA GLU A 363 11.68 16.27 0.89
C GLU A 363 12.41 15.46 -0.19
N PHE A 364 12.20 15.80 -1.47
CA PHE A 364 12.68 15.05 -2.65
C PHE A 364 13.94 15.65 -3.29
N VAL A 365 14.53 16.68 -2.69
CA VAL A 365 15.64 17.43 -3.29
C VAL A 365 16.89 16.56 -3.37
N THR A 366 17.35 16.31 -4.60
CA THR A 366 18.56 15.51 -4.82
C THR A 366 19.86 16.26 -4.51
N ASP A 367 19.81 17.59 -4.48
CA ASP A 367 20.93 18.41 -4.02
C ASP A 367 20.95 18.44 -2.48
N GLU A 368 21.83 17.64 -1.87
CA GLU A 368 22.03 17.56 -0.42
C GLU A 368 22.25 18.95 0.22
N THR A 369 22.88 19.89 -0.49
CA THR A 369 23.14 21.23 0.06
C THR A 369 21.89 22.09 0.15
N VAL A 370 20.89 21.81 -0.68
CA VAL A 370 19.58 22.46 -0.64
C VAL A 370 18.67 21.72 0.35
N ALA A 371 18.67 20.39 0.34
CA ALA A 371 17.92 19.56 1.27
C ALA A 371 18.26 19.88 2.74
N ASP A 372 19.55 20.01 3.08
CA ASP A 372 19.97 20.35 4.45
C ASP A 372 19.56 21.79 4.89
N ARG A 373 19.14 22.63 3.94
CA ARG A 373 18.86 24.05 4.18
C ARG A 373 17.38 24.37 4.27
N ILE A 374 16.51 23.52 3.77
CA ILE A 374 15.08 23.72 3.76
C ILE A 374 14.47 22.75 4.77
N GLU A 375 13.56 23.26 5.59
CA GLU A 375 12.70 22.42 6.41
C GLU A 375 11.27 22.87 6.14
N SER A 376 10.48 22.02 5.47
CA SER A 376 9.12 22.33 5.05
C SER A 376 8.05 21.55 5.83
N GLU A 377 6.98 22.23 6.20
CA GLU A 377 5.73 21.61 6.67
C GLU A 377 4.97 20.98 5.49
N ASP A 378 3.92 20.21 5.79
CA ASP A 378 3.01 19.69 4.78
C ASP A 378 2.25 20.83 4.08
N ILE A 379 1.94 20.65 2.80
CA ILE A 379 1.11 21.60 2.05
C ILE A 379 -0.33 21.49 2.58
N ALA A 380 -0.84 22.60 3.12
CA ALA A 380 -2.21 22.72 3.58
C ALA A 380 -3.09 23.32 2.49
N VAL A 381 -4.36 22.88 2.40
CA VAL A 381 -5.34 23.47 1.48
C VAL A 381 -6.56 23.91 2.28
N GLU A 382 -6.87 25.20 2.20
CA GLU A 382 -8.05 25.82 2.79
C GLU A 382 -8.65 26.82 1.80
N ASP A 383 -9.98 26.83 1.66
CA ASP A 383 -10.72 27.78 0.82
C ASP A 383 -10.14 27.95 -0.61
N ASP A 384 -9.92 26.83 -1.29
CA ASP A 384 -9.36 26.77 -2.66
C ASP A 384 -7.95 27.41 -2.80
N THR A 385 -7.24 27.59 -1.69
CA THR A 385 -5.86 28.09 -1.65
C THR A 385 -4.94 27.02 -1.04
N ALA A 386 -3.83 26.73 -1.72
CA ALA A 386 -2.76 25.92 -1.15
C ALA A 386 -1.71 26.81 -0.48
N THR A 387 -1.26 26.41 0.71
CA THR A 387 -0.28 27.14 1.52
C THR A 387 0.81 26.19 1.98
N ILE A 388 2.06 26.65 1.96
CA ILE A 388 3.17 25.95 2.59
C ILE A 388 3.96 26.89 3.48
N THR A 389 4.33 26.42 4.68
CA THR A 389 5.26 27.10 5.58
C THR A 389 6.58 26.33 5.60
N PHE A 390 7.70 27.04 5.51
CA PHE A 390 9.01 26.43 5.50
C PHE A 390 10.05 27.35 6.16
N THR A 391 11.16 26.77 6.59
CA THR A 391 12.32 27.49 7.14
C THR A 391 13.53 27.29 6.25
N VAL A 392 14.21 28.39 5.96
CA VAL A 392 15.50 28.41 5.25
C VAL A 392 16.62 28.67 6.25
N SER A 393 17.60 27.78 6.33
CA SER A 393 18.79 27.94 7.16
C SER A 393 19.76 28.99 6.61
N GLU A 394 20.64 29.52 7.48
CA GLU A 394 21.70 30.47 7.08
C GLU A 394 22.50 29.98 5.86
N GLY A 395 22.68 30.85 4.87
CA GLY A 395 23.41 30.55 3.64
C GLY A 395 23.13 31.56 2.52
N GLU A 396 23.42 31.17 1.28
CA GLU A 396 23.09 32.00 0.11
C GLU A 396 21.57 32.05 -0.11
N PRO A 397 21.00 33.18 -0.55
CA PRO A 397 19.57 33.25 -0.87
C PRO A 397 19.18 32.17 -1.88
N ILE A 398 17.98 31.61 -1.74
CA ILE A 398 17.47 30.54 -2.60
C ILE A 398 16.12 30.94 -3.19
N ASP A 399 15.93 30.68 -4.48
CA ASP A 399 14.65 30.87 -5.15
C ASP A 399 13.78 29.64 -4.88
N LEU A 400 12.56 29.85 -4.37
CA LEU A 400 11.61 28.80 -4.09
C LEU A 400 10.25 29.19 -4.70
N THR A 401 9.55 28.18 -5.20
CA THR A 401 8.25 28.34 -5.84
C THR A 401 7.26 27.34 -5.28
N LEU A 402 6.06 27.81 -4.98
CA LEU A 402 4.87 26.97 -4.88
C LEU A 402 4.10 27.11 -6.19
N ALA A 403 3.73 26.00 -6.83
CA ALA A 403 2.98 26.00 -8.09
C ALA A 403 1.81 25.02 -8.02
N SER A 404 0.68 25.39 -8.61
CA SER A 404 -0.52 24.55 -8.70
C SER A 404 -0.84 24.17 -10.15
N TYR A 405 -1.39 22.97 -10.32
CA TYR A 405 -1.76 22.40 -11.61
C TYR A 405 -3.14 21.75 -11.52
N GLU A 406 -3.92 21.88 -12.57
CA GLU A 406 -5.11 21.06 -12.81
C GLU A 406 -4.69 19.74 -13.47
N LYS A 407 -5.26 18.64 -12.99
CA LYS A 407 -4.98 17.28 -13.46
C LYS A 407 -6.21 16.64 -14.10
N PRO A 408 -6.02 15.75 -15.09
CA PRO A 408 -7.12 15.01 -15.70
C PRO A 408 -7.75 13.95 -14.78
N GLY A 409 -7.09 13.56 -13.68
CA GLY A 409 -7.56 12.52 -12.77
C GLY A 409 -6.88 12.52 -11.39
N PRO A 410 -7.28 11.60 -10.49
CA PRO A 410 -6.83 11.57 -9.09
C PRO A 410 -5.33 11.28 -8.94
N GLY A 411 -4.80 10.31 -9.70
CA GLY A 411 -3.41 9.89 -9.63
C GLY A 411 -2.45 10.77 -10.43
N TRP A 412 -1.16 10.70 -10.12
CA TRP A 412 -0.12 11.13 -11.05
C TRP A 412 0.25 9.96 -11.96
N SER A 413 0.42 10.24 -13.25
CA SER A 413 0.84 9.25 -14.23
C SER A 413 1.75 9.91 -15.27
N PRO A 414 2.89 9.29 -15.63
CA PRO A 414 3.77 9.80 -16.68
C PRO A 414 3.09 9.95 -18.05
N GLN A 415 2.01 9.19 -18.28
CA GLN A 415 1.25 9.23 -19.53
C GLN A 415 0.36 10.46 -19.64
N THR A 416 -0.15 10.96 -18.51
CA THR A 416 -1.08 12.11 -18.43
C THR A 416 -0.42 13.37 -17.87
N GLU A 417 0.86 13.30 -17.52
CA GLU A 417 1.68 14.42 -17.04
C GLU A 417 1.65 15.63 -17.99
N ALA A 418 1.66 15.39 -19.29
CA ALA A 418 1.58 16.45 -20.31
C ALA A 418 0.19 17.08 -20.43
N ASP A 419 -0.83 16.43 -19.89
CA ASP A 419 -2.22 16.90 -19.91
C ASP A 419 -2.53 17.77 -18.69
N GLN A 420 -1.57 17.92 -17.75
CA GLN A 420 -1.72 18.84 -16.63
C GLN A 420 -1.64 20.29 -17.11
N VAL A 421 -2.49 21.14 -16.55
CA VAL A 421 -2.56 22.55 -16.90
C VAL A 421 -2.10 23.38 -15.72
N PHE A 422 -1.05 24.17 -15.92
CA PHE A 422 -0.59 25.14 -14.92
C PHE A 422 -1.69 26.14 -14.56
N VAL A 423 -1.90 26.37 -13.26
CA VAL A 423 -2.97 27.23 -12.74
C VAL A 423 -2.39 28.51 -12.16
N ASP A 424 -1.54 28.40 -11.13
CA ASP A 424 -0.97 29.54 -10.41
C ASP A 424 0.43 29.21 -9.85
N SER A 425 1.21 30.24 -9.54
CA SER A 425 2.48 30.09 -8.82
C SER A 425 2.85 31.32 -8.00
N ASP A 426 3.52 31.08 -6.88
CA ASP A 426 4.15 32.09 -6.05
C ASP A 426 5.64 31.79 -5.92
N THR A 427 6.47 32.71 -6.42
CA THR A 427 7.93 32.56 -6.55
C THR A 427 8.63 33.74 -5.90
N GLU A 428 9.50 33.45 -4.95
CA GLU A 428 10.33 34.47 -4.30
C GLU A 428 11.75 33.97 -3.99
N THR A 429 12.66 34.93 -3.79
CA THR A 429 14.02 34.67 -3.32
C THR A 429 14.07 34.83 -1.80
N PHE A 430 14.41 33.75 -1.10
CA PHE A 430 14.39 33.70 0.36
C PHE A 430 15.80 33.72 0.97
N GLU A 431 16.00 34.64 1.92
CA GLU A 431 17.11 34.58 2.87
C GLU A 431 16.76 33.64 4.04
N SER A 432 17.64 33.50 5.03
CA SER A 432 17.38 32.66 6.20
C SER A 432 16.19 33.16 7.03
N GLY A 433 15.32 32.25 7.46
CA GLY A 433 14.13 32.56 8.24
C GLY A 433 12.97 31.62 7.91
N THR A 434 11.83 31.85 8.57
CA THR A 434 10.58 31.13 8.29
C THR A 434 9.72 31.97 7.35
N HIS A 435 9.22 31.33 6.29
CA HIS A 435 8.49 31.97 5.20
C HIS A 435 7.24 31.15 4.86
N THR A 436 6.35 31.76 4.07
CA THR A 436 5.11 31.16 3.61
C THR A 436 4.87 31.55 2.16
N LEU A 437 4.48 30.58 1.33
CA LEU A 437 4.02 30.79 -0.04
C LEU A 437 2.57 30.33 -0.16
N THR A 438 1.81 30.98 -1.05
CA THR A 438 0.39 30.67 -1.29
C THR A 438 0.05 30.67 -2.77
N VAL A 439 -0.73 29.70 -3.23
CA VAL A 439 -1.23 29.65 -4.61
C VAL A 439 -2.71 29.31 -4.66
N ASP A 440 -3.39 29.86 -5.66
CA ASP A 440 -4.77 29.50 -5.98
C ASP A 440 -4.82 28.08 -6.56
N LEU A 441 -5.84 27.30 -6.18
CA LEU A 441 -6.15 26.01 -6.80
C LEU A 441 -7.12 26.21 -7.97
N PRO A 442 -7.20 25.26 -8.92
CA PRO A 442 -8.18 25.36 -9.98
C PRO A 442 -9.59 25.45 -9.38
N ASP A 443 -10.33 26.49 -9.80
CA ASP A 443 -11.69 26.74 -9.35
C ASP A 443 -12.53 25.46 -9.51
N LYS A 444 -13.38 25.14 -8.53
CA LYS A 444 -14.54 24.27 -8.78
C LYS A 444 -15.29 24.90 -9.94
N SER A 445 -15.20 24.30 -11.12
CA SER A 445 -15.84 24.77 -12.35
C SER A 445 -17.19 25.38 -12.02
N THR A 446 -17.21 26.70 -11.90
CA THR A 446 -18.45 27.42 -11.71
C THR A 446 -18.96 27.53 -13.13
N GLU A 447 -19.72 26.52 -13.58
CA GLU A 447 -20.33 26.46 -14.91
C GLU A 447 -21.24 27.68 -15.26
N ASP A 448 -21.17 28.79 -14.50
CA ASP A 448 -21.92 30.01 -14.73
C ASP A 448 -21.09 31.32 -14.63
N SER A 449 -19.75 31.26 -14.52
CA SER A 449 -18.92 32.47 -14.57
C SER A 449 -18.56 32.83 -16.01
N THR A 450 -19.41 33.66 -16.63
CA THR A 450 -19.09 34.32 -17.90
C THR A 450 -17.82 35.16 -17.77
N VAL A 451 -16.70 34.65 -18.28
CA VAL A 451 -15.40 35.32 -18.37
C VAL A 451 -15.56 36.70 -19.03
N THR A 452 -15.44 37.76 -18.24
CA THR A 452 -15.21 39.11 -18.75
C THR A 452 -13.71 39.36 -18.72
N THR A 453 -13.05 39.09 -19.84
CA THR A 453 -11.64 39.43 -20.06
C THR A 453 -11.44 40.94 -19.96
N THR A 454 -10.99 41.41 -18.80
CA THR A 454 -10.48 42.77 -18.64
C THR A 454 -8.96 42.72 -18.75
N ALA A 455 -8.46 42.99 -19.95
CA ALA A 455 -7.03 43.17 -20.19
C ALA A 455 -6.55 44.43 -19.45
N THR A 456 -5.84 44.25 -18.34
CA THR A 456 -5.07 45.32 -17.70
C THR A 456 -3.67 45.29 -18.31
N ALA A 457 -3.44 46.18 -19.28
CA ALA A 457 -2.11 46.43 -19.81
C ALA A 457 -1.34 47.30 -18.79
N THR A 458 -0.34 46.72 -18.15
CA THR A 458 0.65 47.46 -17.33
C THR A 458 1.74 47.99 -18.26
N GLU A 459 1.65 49.28 -18.61
CA GLU A 459 2.75 49.99 -19.28
C GLU A 459 3.90 50.23 -18.29
N THR A 460 5.07 49.69 -18.64
CA THR A 460 6.36 49.96 -17.99
C THR A 460 6.81 51.40 -18.30
N GLU A 461 6.62 52.33 -17.36
CA GLU A 461 7.23 53.66 -17.45
C GLU A 461 8.61 53.66 -16.76
N THR A 462 9.66 53.70 -17.58
CA THR A 462 11.05 53.90 -17.17
C THR A 462 11.24 55.36 -16.75
N THR A 463 11.53 55.63 -15.46
CA THR A 463 12.05 56.94 -15.03
C THR A 463 13.35 56.79 -14.25
N ALA A 464 14.39 57.46 -14.76
CA ALA A 464 15.73 57.51 -14.20
C ALA A 464 15.89 58.60 -13.12
N THR A 465 16.66 58.24 -12.08
CA THR A 465 17.62 59.04 -11.30
C THR A 465 17.17 60.33 -10.60
N ALA A 466 17.23 60.32 -9.26
CA ALA A 466 17.94 61.35 -8.48
C ALA A 466 18.31 60.83 -7.08
N THR A 467 19.61 60.90 -6.79
CA THR A 467 20.22 60.76 -5.47
C THR A 467 19.84 61.95 -4.59
N GLU A 468 19.29 61.72 -3.40
CA GLU A 468 19.39 62.69 -2.32
C GLU A 468 19.52 61.99 -0.95
N THR A 469 20.58 62.35 -0.26
CA THR A 469 20.94 61.93 1.10
C THR A 469 20.16 62.78 2.09
N MET A 470 19.45 62.15 3.04
CA MET A 470 19.10 62.82 4.30
C MET A 470 19.19 61.86 5.50
N GLU A 471 19.85 62.37 6.52
CA GLU A 471 20.10 61.82 7.84
C GLU A 471 18.81 61.69 8.68
N THR A 472 18.83 60.69 9.58
CA THR A 472 18.41 60.73 11.00
C THR A 472 17.08 61.40 11.36
N GLU A 473 16.16 60.64 11.94
CA GLU A 473 15.73 60.78 13.35
C GLU A 473 15.04 59.51 13.87
N THR A 474 15.47 59.11 15.07
CA THR A 474 14.90 58.06 15.91
C THR A 474 13.68 58.58 16.66
N PRO A 475 12.55 57.86 16.73
CA PRO A 475 11.60 58.07 17.81
C PRO A 475 11.76 56.99 18.89
N THR A 476 12.23 57.47 20.04
CA THR A 476 12.12 56.83 21.36
C THR A 476 10.70 57.05 21.91
N SER A 477 10.02 55.98 22.32
CA SER A 477 8.94 56.01 23.32
C SER A 477 8.79 54.59 23.88
N SER A 478 9.42 54.21 24.99
CA SER A 478 9.10 54.50 26.40
C SER A 478 7.69 54.10 26.85
N ALA A 479 7.71 53.05 27.69
CA ALA A 479 6.71 52.35 28.51
C ALA A 479 5.46 53.13 28.98
N THR A 480 4.40 52.38 29.34
CA THR A 480 3.96 52.17 30.74
C THR A 480 2.62 51.40 30.85
N ASP A 481 2.61 50.46 31.80
CA ASP A 481 1.51 49.85 32.60
C ASP A 481 0.51 48.81 32.06
N THR A 482 0.73 47.57 32.53
CA THR A 482 -0.04 46.91 33.61
C THR A 482 -1.56 47.05 33.61
N ALA A 483 -2.26 45.98 33.20
CA ALA A 483 -3.52 45.58 33.81
C ALA A 483 -3.68 44.05 33.77
N ALA A 484 -3.73 43.46 34.96
CA ALA A 484 -4.13 42.08 35.22
C ALA A 484 -5.66 42.01 35.36
N ALA A 485 -6.26 41.03 34.68
CA ALA A 485 -7.60 40.45 34.92
C ALA A 485 -7.86 39.51 33.72
N THR A 486 -8.48 38.34 33.78
CA THR A 486 -9.04 37.51 34.83
C THR A 486 -9.35 36.19 34.09
N GLU A 487 -8.88 35.07 34.62
CA GLU A 487 -9.26 33.73 34.15
C GLU A 487 -10.80 33.58 34.18
N THR A 488 -11.39 33.35 33.01
CA THR A 488 -12.80 32.92 32.91
C THR A 488 -12.77 31.41 32.68
N ALA A 489 -12.87 30.66 33.77
CA ALA A 489 -13.19 29.25 33.73
C ALA A 489 -14.61 29.09 33.15
N THR A 490 -14.71 28.54 31.95
CA THR A 490 -15.98 28.08 31.38
C THR A 490 -16.16 26.62 31.81
N THR A 491 -16.94 26.42 32.86
CA THR A 491 -17.49 25.13 33.24
C THR A 491 -18.56 24.74 32.23
N THR A 492 -18.24 23.83 31.31
CA THR A 492 -19.25 23.14 30.52
C THR A 492 -19.73 21.93 31.32
N ASP A 493 -20.90 22.10 31.94
CA ASP A 493 -21.74 21.02 32.44
C ASP A 493 -22.19 20.15 31.25
N THR A 494 -21.46 19.06 30.99
CA THR A 494 -21.98 17.97 30.14
C THR A 494 -22.51 16.88 31.07
N ALA A 495 -23.83 16.80 31.11
CA ALA A 495 -24.61 15.86 31.88
C ALA A 495 -24.15 14.41 31.63
N THR A 496 -23.66 13.79 32.70
CA THR A 496 -23.55 12.34 32.84
C THR A 496 -24.94 11.73 32.67
N ALA A 497 -25.18 11.12 31.50
CA ALA A 497 -26.28 10.19 31.32
C ALA A 497 -25.94 8.94 32.15
N THR A 498 -26.44 8.91 33.38
CA THR A 498 -26.57 7.70 34.19
C THR A 498 -27.50 6.74 33.45
N ALA A 499 -26.94 5.85 32.64
CA ALA A 499 -27.62 4.65 32.20
C ALA A 499 -27.77 3.75 33.44
N SER A 500 -28.97 3.84 34.00
CA SER A 500 -29.51 2.96 35.03
C SER A 500 -29.35 1.50 34.59
N ALA A 501 -28.36 0.82 35.15
CA ALA A 501 -28.30 -0.63 35.18
C ALA A 501 -29.57 -1.13 35.87
N ALA A 502 -30.50 -1.63 35.05
CA ALA A 502 -31.63 -2.39 35.53
C ALA A 502 -31.08 -3.73 36.04
N ALA A 503 -30.92 -3.82 37.35
CA ALA A 503 -30.73 -5.06 38.06
C ALA A 503 -31.93 -5.99 37.78
N ALA A 504 -31.74 -6.95 36.87
CA ALA A 504 -32.40 -8.24 36.92
C ALA A 504 -31.61 -9.09 37.93
N SER A 505 -31.91 -8.96 39.22
CA SER A 505 -32.57 -10.04 39.99
C SER A 505 -32.24 -11.45 39.50
N ASP A 506 -31.20 -12.03 40.11
CA ASP A 506 -31.35 -13.23 40.94
C ASP A 506 -32.07 -14.40 40.22
N ALA A 507 -31.49 -14.85 39.11
CA ALA A 507 -31.58 -16.24 38.73
C ALA A 507 -30.55 -16.99 39.57
N SER A 508 -31.02 -17.99 40.31
CA SER A 508 -30.22 -18.99 41.00
C SER A 508 -28.93 -19.27 40.22
N GLY A 509 -27.79 -18.96 40.82
CA GLY A 509 -26.48 -19.37 40.35
C GLY A 509 -26.42 -20.88 40.39
N ASP A 510 -26.85 -21.48 39.29
CA ASP A 510 -26.51 -22.86 38.99
C ASP A 510 -25.00 -22.84 38.73
N ASP A 511 -24.24 -23.56 39.56
CA ASP A 511 -22.80 -23.76 39.39
C ASP A 511 -22.61 -24.37 37.98
N LEU A 512 -22.21 -23.54 37.01
CA LEU A 512 -21.96 -24.01 35.65
C LEU A 512 -20.73 -24.91 35.70
N ASN A 513 -20.80 -26.08 35.11
CA ASN A 513 -19.69 -27.00 34.96
C ASN A 513 -19.48 -27.31 33.47
N CYS A 514 -18.46 -28.10 33.16
CA CYS A 514 -18.10 -28.43 31.78
C CYS A 514 -19.22 -29.10 30.96
N ASP A 515 -20.17 -29.81 31.60
CA ASP A 515 -21.30 -30.43 30.89
C ASP A 515 -22.37 -29.41 30.48
N ASP A 516 -22.35 -28.19 31.03
CA ASP A 516 -23.28 -27.11 30.69
C ASP A 516 -22.88 -26.39 29.39
N PHE A 517 -21.69 -26.66 28.87
CA PHE A 517 -21.18 -26.08 27.63
C PHE A 517 -21.20 -27.11 26.49
N PRO A 518 -21.59 -26.70 25.27
CA PRO A 518 -21.66 -27.61 24.13
C PRO A 518 -20.28 -28.04 23.59
N SER A 519 -19.21 -27.35 23.98
CA SER A 519 -17.82 -27.66 23.62
C SER A 519 -16.83 -26.97 24.58
N GLN A 520 -15.56 -27.39 24.52
CA GLN A 520 -14.48 -26.80 25.31
C GLN A 520 -14.29 -25.31 24.97
N GLU A 521 -14.38 -24.93 23.70
CA GLU A 521 -14.24 -23.54 23.25
C GLU A 521 -15.33 -22.63 23.84
N ALA A 522 -16.55 -23.14 24.00
CA ALA A 522 -17.63 -22.40 24.65
C ALA A 522 -17.39 -22.22 26.17
N ALA A 523 -16.76 -23.21 26.81
CA ALA A 523 -16.32 -23.11 28.20
C ALA A 523 -15.12 -22.15 28.36
N GLN A 524 -14.15 -22.20 27.43
CA GLN A 524 -13.01 -21.30 27.36
C GLN A 524 -13.45 -19.84 27.25
N GLN A 525 -14.43 -19.57 26.37
CA GLN A 525 -15.01 -18.24 26.25
C GLN A 525 -15.71 -17.78 27.55
N ASN A 526 -16.25 -18.68 28.37
CA ASN A 526 -16.83 -18.32 29.67
C ASN A 526 -15.75 -17.95 30.70
N LEU A 527 -14.64 -18.70 30.73
CA LEU A 527 -13.46 -18.45 31.56
C LEU A 527 -12.80 -17.11 31.21
N GLU A 528 -12.60 -16.83 29.92
CA GLU A 528 -12.06 -15.56 29.42
C GLU A 528 -12.93 -14.36 29.81
N ASN A 529 -14.26 -14.52 29.78
CA ASN A 529 -15.20 -13.50 30.22
C ASN A 529 -15.28 -13.35 31.75
N ASN A 530 -14.89 -14.39 32.51
CA ASN A 530 -14.93 -14.40 33.97
C ASN A 530 -13.62 -14.95 34.56
N PRO A 531 -12.51 -14.18 34.52
CA PRO A 531 -11.17 -14.67 34.88
C PRO A 531 -10.98 -15.04 36.35
N SER A 532 -11.96 -14.73 37.21
CA SER A 532 -11.96 -15.17 38.61
C SER A 532 -12.42 -16.62 38.79
N ASP A 533 -12.67 -17.30 37.67
CA ASP A 533 -13.25 -18.64 37.54
C ASP A 533 -14.30 -18.97 38.61
N PRO A 534 -15.42 -18.22 38.65
CA PRO A 534 -16.45 -18.44 39.67
C PRO A 534 -17.14 -19.81 39.53
N ASN A 535 -16.97 -20.46 38.39
CA ASN A 535 -17.59 -21.72 38.00
C ASN A 535 -16.63 -22.92 38.12
N GLN A 536 -15.34 -22.69 38.46
CA GLN A 536 -14.30 -23.74 38.51
C GLN A 536 -14.19 -24.52 37.18
N LEU A 537 -14.21 -23.80 36.06
CA LEU A 537 -14.00 -24.37 34.72
C LEU A 537 -12.53 -24.69 34.45
N ASP A 538 -11.60 -24.01 35.14
CA ASP A 538 -10.15 -24.22 35.09
C ASP A 538 -9.69 -24.71 36.47
N GLY A 539 -9.63 -26.04 36.61
CA GLY A 539 -9.43 -26.68 37.91
C GLY A 539 -8.01 -26.53 38.48
N ASP A 540 -7.02 -26.26 37.63
CA ASP A 540 -5.61 -26.13 38.03
C ASP A 540 -5.02 -24.74 37.78
N ASP A 541 -5.86 -23.77 37.39
CA ASP A 541 -5.53 -22.36 37.13
C ASP A 541 -4.45 -22.22 36.02
N ASP A 542 -4.46 -23.10 35.01
CA ASP A 542 -3.47 -23.08 33.91
C ASP A 542 -3.91 -22.24 32.70
N GLY A 543 -5.17 -21.77 32.70
CA GLY A 543 -5.79 -20.95 31.67
C GLY A 543 -6.65 -21.74 30.68
N ASP A 544 -6.69 -23.06 30.75
CA ASP A 544 -7.44 -23.92 29.83
C ASP A 544 -8.70 -24.51 30.51
N ALA A 545 -9.87 -24.08 30.06
CA ALA A 545 -11.14 -24.57 30.59
C ALA A 545 -11.38 -26.05 30.21
N CYS A 546 -11.92 -26.81 31.16
CA CYS A 546 -12.47 -28.15 30.96
C CYS A 546 -11.48 -29.12 30.31
N GLU A 547 -10.20 -29.05 30.71
CA GLU A 547 -9.19 -29.98 30.24
C GLU A 547 -9.64 -31.43 30.44
N SER A 548 -9.57 -32.20 29.35
CA SER A 548 -10.09 -33.56 29.25
C SER A 548 -9.25 -34.52 30.10
N GLY A 549 -9.41 -34.50 31.42
CA GLY A 549 -8.57 -35.30 32.31
C GLY A 549 -8.88 -35.23 33.80
N VAL A 550 -9.56 -34.18 34.28
CA VAL A 550 -9.90 -34.05 35.71
C VAL A 550 -11.29 -34.66 35.95
N ASP A 551 -11.31 -35.97 36.19
CA ASP A 551 -12.51 -36.65 36.75
C ASP A 551 -12.97 -35.89 38.01
N SER A 552 -14.23 -35.43 38.00
CA SER A 552 -14.92 -34.75 39.11
C SER A 552 -15.00 -35.57 40.40
#